data_AF-A0A533YZ23-F1
#
_entry.id   AF-A0A533YZ23-F1
#
_cell.length_a   1.000
_cell.length_b   1.000
_cell.length_c   1.000
_cell.angle_alpha   90.00
_cell.angle_beta   90.00
_cell.angle_gamma   90.00
#
_symmetry.space_group_name_H-M   'P 1'
#
loop_
_entity.id
_entity.type
_entity.pdbx_description
1 polymer ?
#
loop_
_entity_poly.entity_id
_entity_poly.type
_entity_poly.pdbx_seq_one_letter_code
_entity_poly.pdbx_strand_id
1 'polypeptide(L)'
;MAATAEKSTRDAEECPVRRGSRCGGVGPVRKVSVTLGGPHRSVMLEERIPYYYAVLELLPSATSADIKKAWLEQMQVWHPDRFAHSSTLHRKAEARTQMINQAYQTLSDPFARTRYDATTRKSSSAKPSRSSAPPRPHPTPRPRQEVRGPQSLIILSRPGQPKIPVPAIQMLVDTNEHSPYDFRRLVRIAGTIRQTLPAGDYAIAEAPGLFCVERKSVTELYASTSDLSGDRARFLRELERLLPFPNRFLMVEGRIDQTQGRGRLSEYLKNGVMDFLDAVALKYGIHAIFAETREEAEERVANLAAMHYAYFYAEQEGLGRSLSENDV
;
A
#
# COMPACT_ATOMS: atom_id res chain seq x y z
N MET A 1 36.34 -6.63 61.13
CA MET A 1 36.60 -8.08 60.90
C MET A 1 36.43 -8.29 59.39
N ALA A 2 37.44 -8.13 58.54
CA ALA A 2 38.66 -8.93 58.38
C ALA A 2 38.38 -10.38 57.92
N ALA A 3 38.81 -10.67 56.67
CA ALA A 3 39.27 -11.94 56.07
C ALA A 3 38.63 -12.16 54.67
N THR A 4 39.23 -11.78 53.53
CA THR A 4 40.38 -12.37 52.78
C THR A 4 40.30 -13.87 52.51
N ALA A 5 40.25 -14.26 51.22
CA ALA A 5 41.07 -15.33 50.65
C ALA A 5 41.12 -15.21 49.12
N GLU A 6 42.29 -14.84 48.62
CA GLU A 6 42.74 -14.94 47.23
C GLU A 6 43.14 -16.39 46.87
N LYS A 7 43.39 -16.58 45.56
CA LYS A 7 44.60 -17.18 44.93
C LYS A 7 44.33 -18.46 44.11
N SER A 8 44.61 -18.42 42.79
CA SER A 8 45.87 -18.89 42.14
C SER A 8 45.54 -20.17 41.33
N THR A 9 46.02 -20.52 40.13
CA THR A 9 46.98 -19.99 39.14
C THR A 9 47.02 -20.99 37.96
N ARG A 10 47.32 -20.49 36.74
CA ARG A 10 48.17 -21.12 35.69
C ARG A 10 47.62 -22.41 34.99
N ASP A 11 47.86 -22.72 33.72
CA ASP A 11 48.97 -22.43 32.80
C ASP A 11 48.52 -22.36 31.32
N ALA A 12 49.39 -21.74 30.51
CA ALA A 12 49.37 -21.69 29.06
C ALA A 12 50.05 -22.92 28.45
N GLU A 13 49.62 -23.36 27.26
CA GLU A 13 50.51 -24.01 26.28
C GLU A 13 50.10 -23.68 24.83
N GLU A 14 51.12 -23.51 24.02
CA GLU A 14 51.15 -22.95 22.66
C GLU A 14 51.56 -24.06 21.67
N CYS A 15 50.93 -24.10 20.49
CA CYS A 15 51.37 -24.59 19.16
C CYS A 15 52.21 -25.90 19.00
N PRO A 16 51.97 -26.68 17.90
CA PRO A 16 52.77 -26.38 16.70
C PRO A 16 52.10 -26.58 15.34
N VAL A 17 52.57 -25.76 14.40
CA VAL A 17 52.51 -25.85 12.95
C VAL A 17 53.22 -27.10 12.42
N ARG A 18 52.66 -27.80 11.41
CA ARG A 18 53.46 -28.45 10.34
C ARG A 18 52.79 -28.38 8.96
N ARG A 19 53.66 -28.19 7.97
CA ARG A 19 53.46 -27.88 6.54
C ARG A 19 53.29 -29.12 5.66
N GLY A 20 52.72 -28.89 4.48
CA GLY A 20 52.99 -29.59 3.21
C GLY A 20 51.77 -30.32 2.65
N SER A 21 51.45 -30.33 1.35
CA SER A 21 52.10 -29.81 0.14
C SER A 21 51.19 -30.12 -1.05
N ARG A 22 51.19 -29.25 -2.10
CA ARG A 22 50.78 -29.49 -3.51
C ARG A 22 49.28 -29.72 -3.80
N CYS A 23 48.71 -29.48 -4.98
CA CYS A 23 48.98 -28.73 -6.22
C CYS A 23 47.70 -28.89 -7.08
N GLY A 24 47.42 -27.95 -7.99
CA GLY A 24 46.49 -28.13 -9.13
C GLY A 24 45.09 -27.55 -8.89
N GLY A 25 44.52 -26.72 -9.74
CA GLY A 25 44.88 -26.30 -11.09
C GLY A 25 44.05 -25.08 -11.44
N VAL A 26 44.70 -24.09 -12.02
CA VAL A 26 44.09 -22.88 -12.55
C VAL A 26 43.46 -23.26 -13.90
N GLY A 27 42.13 -23.25 -13.97
CA GLY A 27 41.39 -23.33 -15.23
C GLY A 27 41.53 -22.02 -16.02
N PRO A 28 41.53 -22.07 -17.36
CA PRO A 28 42.03 -20.98 -18.18
C PRO A 28 41.07 -19.78 -18.21
N VAL A 29 41.59 -18.63 -17.80
CA VAL A 29 40.98 -17.32 -18.07
C VAL A 29 41.10 -17.05 -19.57
N ARG A 30 39.98 -17.13 -20.29
CA ARG A 30 39.90 -16.66 -21.68
C ARG A 30 40.08 -15.14 -21.70
N LYS A 31 41.27 -14.68 -22.06
CA LYS A 31 41.51 -13.30 -22.49
C LYS A 31 40.89 -13.12 -23.87
N VAL A 32 39.81 -12.37 -23.95
CA VAL A 32 39.33 -11.79 -25.21
C VAL A 32 39.69 -10.31 -25.16
N SER A 33 40.75 -9.95 -25.89
CA SER A 33 41.08 -8.57 -26.23
C SER A 33 40.25 -8.17 -27.45
N VAL A 34 39.37 -7.17 -27.29
CA VAL A 34 38.81 -6.44 -28.43
C VAL A 34 39.03 -4.95 -28.21
N THR A 35 39.59 -4.37 -29.26
CA THR A 35 40.12 -3.03 -29.44
C THR A 35 39.10 -1.94 -29.13
N LEU A 36 39.56 -0.87 -28.47
CA LEU A 36 38.82 0.36 -28.21
C LEU A 36 38.48 1.10 -29.52
N GLY A 37 37.20 1.26 -29.79
CA GLY A 37 36.64 2.30 -30.65
C GLY A 37 35.42 2.90 -29.93
N GLY A 38 35.49 4.17 -29.52
CA GLY A 38 34.38 4.86 -28.84
C GLY A 38 33.27 5.30 -29.81
N PRO A 39 32.25 6.05 -29.35
CA PRO A 39 31.68 6.14 -28.02
C PRO A 39 30.22 5.64 -28.06
N HIS A 40 29.98 4.35 -27.79
CA HIS A 40 28.63 3.91 -27.52
C HIS A 40 28.32 4.17 -26.05
N ARG A 41 27.63 5.29 -25.83
CA ARG A 41 26.87 5.58 -24.62
C ARG A 41 25.90 4.42 -24.40
N SER A 42 26.33 3.39 -23.68
CA SER A 42 25.48 2.32 -23.19
C SER A 42 24.58 2.93 -22.13
N VAL A 43 23.45 3.46 -22.59
CA VAL A 43 22.30 3.76 -21.76
C VAL A 43 21.87 2.41 -21.19
N MET A 44 22.36 2.07 -20.00
CA MET A 44 21.78 1.01 -19.18
C MET A 44 20.37 1.48 -18.87
N LEU A 45 19.41 1.03 -19.69
CA LEU A 45 18.01 1.02 -19.31
C LEU A 45 17.96 0.10 -18.09
N GLU A 46 17.96 0.70 -16.90
CA GLU A 46 17.56 0.03 -15.68
C GLU A 46 16.12 -0.46 -15.92
N GLU A 47 15.98 -1.65 -16.50
CA GLU A 47 14.70 -2.32 -16.61
C GLU A 47 14.21 -2.51 -15.19
N ARG A 48 13.23 -1.70 -14.79
CA ARG A 48 12.67 -1.69 -13.44
C ARG A 48 12.04 -3.07 -13.19
N ILE A 49 12.79 -3.98 -12.57
CA ILE A 49 12.33 -5.33 -12.27
C ILE A 49 11.13 -5.22 -11.31
N PRO A 50 9.97 -5.79 -11.65
CA PRO A 50 8.80 -5.76 -10.79
C PRO A 50 9.07 -6.46 -9.45
N TYR A 51 8.48 -5.94 -8.38
CA TYR A 51 8.74 -6.33 -7.00
C TYR A 51 8.80 -7.84 -6.73
N TYR A 52 7.81 -8.64 -7.16
CA TYR A 52 7.82 -10.09 -6.95
C TYR A 52 8.92 -10.85 -7.69
N TYR A 53 9.34 -10.39 -8.88
CA TYR A 53 10.49 -10.98 -9.56
C TYR A 53 11.78 -10.63 -8.80
N ALA A 54 11.91 -9.39 -8.30
CA ALA A 54 13.04 -8.98 -7.47
C ALA A 54 13.13 -9.76 -6.14
N VAL A 55 11.99 -10.07 -5.50
CA VAL A 55 11.94 -10.87 -4.26
C VAL A 55 12.45 -12.29 -4.48
N LEU A 56 12.17 -12.90 -5.64
CA LEU A 56 12.69 -14.22 -6.02
C LEU A 56 14.05 -14.15 -6.74
N GLU A 57 14.62 -12.96 -6.91
CA GLU A 57 15.88 -12.73 -7.63
C GLU A 57 15.83 -13.23 -9.09
N LEU A 58 14.68 -13.03 -9.74
CA LEU A 58 14.40 -13.44 -11.12
C LEU A 58 14.15 -12.23 -12.02
N LEU A 59 14.26 -12.46 -13.33
CA LEU A 59 13.80 -11.51 -14.35
C LEU A 59 12.34 -11.80 -14.73
N PRO A 60 11.59 -10.81 -15.28
CA PRO A 60 10.24 -11.02 -15.78
C PRO A 60 10.11 -12.12 -16.85
N SER A 61 11.21 -12.45 -17.52
CA SER A 61 11.32 -13.51 -18.52
C SER A 61 11.44 -14.93 -17.93
N ALA A 62 11.53 -15.08 -16.60
CA ALA A 62 11.75 -16.37 -15.94
C ALA A 62 10.63 -17.39 -16.24
N THR A 63 10.98 -18.66 -16.42
CA THR A 63 9.97 -19.71 -16.65
C THR A 63 9.32 -20.16 -15.34
N SER A 64 8.20 -20.88 -15.40
CA SER A 64 7.57 -21.46 -14.20
C SER A 64 8.49 -22.44 -13.46
N ALA A 65 9.38 -23.12 -14.18
CA ALA A 65 10.39 -23.98 -13.59
C ALA A 65 11.42 -23.18 -12.77
N ASP A 66 11.87 -22.03 -13.31
CA ASP A 66 12.80 -21.14 -12.62
C ASP A 66 12.18 -20.51 -11.37
N ILE A 67 10.90 -20.13 -11.44
CA ILE A 67 10.14 -19.60 -10.30
C ILE A 67 10.07 -20.62 -9.16
N LYS A 68 9.77 -21.89 -9.49
CA LYS A 68 9.74 -22.96 -8.49
C LYS A 68 11.11 -23.26 -7.91
N LYS A 69 12.15 -23.27 -8.75
CA LYS A 69 13.53 -23.48 -8.32
C LYS A 69 13.99 -22.39 -7.36
N ALA A 70 13.78 -21.11 -7.73
CA ALA A 70 14.15 -19.97 -6.90
C ALA A 70 13.42 -19.96 -5.56
N TRP A 71 12.13 -20.33 -5.54
CA TRP A 71 11.37 -20.48 -4.29
C TRP A 71 11.98 -21.55 -3.37
N LEU A 72 12.35 -22.72 -3.90
CA LEU A 72 12.99 -23.78 -3.11
C LEU A 72 14.35 -23.34 -2.54
N GLU A 73 15.18 -22.69 -3.36
CA GLU A 73 16.50 -22.18 -2.96
C GLU A 73 16.37 -21.11 -1.87
N GLN A 74 15.44 -20.16 -2.04
CA GLN A 74 15.19 -19.11 -1.05
C GLN A 74 14.60 -19.67 0.25
N MET A 75 13.73 -20.69 0.20
CA MET A 75 13.21 -21.37 1.40
C MET A 75 14.31 -22.10 2.17
N GLN A 76 15.27 -22.73 1.49
CA GLN A 76 16.41 -23.35 2.17
C GLN A 76 17.27 -22.31 2.92
N VAL A 77 17.39 -21.10 2.36
CA VAL A 77 18.16 -20.03 2.99
C VAL A 77 17.40 -19.37 4.13
N TRP A 78 16.11 -19.06 3.95
CA TRP A 78 15.36 -18.19 4.84
C TRP A 78 14.38 -18.89 5.78
N HIS A 79 14.36 -20.22 5.85
CA HIS A 79 13.45 -20.94 6.74
C HIS A 79 13.64 -20.51 8.22
N PRO A 80 12.56 -20.11 8.93
CA PRO A 80 12.66 -19.55 10.29
C PRO A 80 13.28 -20.52 11.31
N ASP A 81 13.09 -21.83 11.13
CA ASP A 81 13.69 -22.86 12.01
C ASP A 81 15.21 -22.84 12.00
N ARG A 82 15.84 -22.43 10.89
CA ARG A 82 17.32 -22.32 10.83
C ARG A 82 17.86 -21.25 11.78
N PHE A 83 17.00 -20.33 12.20
CA PHE A 83 17.35 -19.19 13.03
C PHE A 83 16.67 -19.23 14.42
N ALA A 84 16.15 -20.40 14.83
CA ALA A 84 15.45 -20.57 16.11
C ALA A 84 16.28 -20.17 17.35
N HIS A 85 17.61 -20.20 17.24
CA HIS A 85 18.55 -19.83 18.29
C HIS A 85 18.73 -18.31 18.48
N SER A 86 18.15 -17.48 17.60
CA SER A 86 18.21 -16.02 17.69
C SER A 86 16.84 -15.42 17.37
N SER A 87 16.18 -14.86 18.38
CA SER A 87 14.84 -14.26 18.23
C SER A 87 14.79 -13.15 17.16
N THR A 88 15.87 -12.38 17.02
CA THR A 88 15.99 -11.32 16.00
C THR A 88 16.16 -11.86 14.59
N LEU A 89 16.96 -12.92 14.41
CA LEU A 89 17.16 -13.53 13.08
C LEU A 89 15.97 -14.39 12.68
N HIS A 90 15.34 -15.06 13.64
CA HIS A 90 14.10 -15.80 13.45
C HIS A 90 13.00 -14.89 12.89
N ARG A 91 12.77 -13.73 13.50
CA ARG A 91 11.78 -12.76 13.01
C ARG A 91 12.11 -12.25 11.59
N LYS A 92 13.38 -12.00 11.29
CA LYS A 92 13.82 -11.58 9.94
C LYS A 92 13.59 -12.69 8.90
N ALA A 93 13.87 -13.92 9.28
CA ALA A 93 13.68 -15.11 8.45
C ALA A 93 12.20 -15.39 8.19
N GLU A 94 11.35 -15.23 9.21
CA GLU A 94 9.90 -15.30 9.10
C GLU A 94 9.36 -14.24 8.11
N ALA A 95 9.74 -12.97 8.28
CA ALA A 95 9.31 -11.89 7.39
C ALA A 95 9.78 -12.11 5.94
N ARG A 96 11.03 -12.57 5.73
CA ARG A 96 11.57 -12.85 4.40
C ARG A 96 10.89 -14.06 3.77
N THR A 97 10.64 -15.11 4.54
CA THR A 97 9.89 -16.31 4.11
C THR A 97 8.48 -15.95 3.66
N GLN A 98 7.81 -15.04 4.36
CA GLN A 98 6.49 -14.53 3.99
C GLN A 98 6.51 -13.85 2.60
N MET A 99 7.49 -12.97 2.35
CA MET A 99 7.65 -12.31 1.06
C MET A 99 7.91 -13.31 -0.08
N ILE A 100 8.81 -14.27 0.15
CA ILE A 100 9.15 -15.31 -0.83
C ILE A 100 7.91 -16.14 -1.18
N ASN A 101 7.09 -16.50 -0.18
CA ASN A 101 5.85 -17.25 -0.38
C ASN A 101 4.81 -16.43 -1.16
N GLN A 102 4.63 -15.14 -0.85
CA GLN A 102 3.71 -14.27 -1.58
C GLN A 102 4.10 -14.09 -3.05
N ALA A 103 5.41 -13.90 -3.31
CA ALA A 103 5.94 -13.78 -4.66
C ALA A 103 5.74 -15.09 -5.45
N TYR A 104 6.05 -16.25 -4.84
CA TYR A 104 5.84 -17.55 -5.47
C TYR A 104 4.35 -17.83 -5.75
N GLN A 105 3.44 -17.55 -4.82
CA GLN A 105 2.00 -17.73 -5.02
C GLN A 105 1.48 -16.92 -6.22
N THR A 106 1.92 -15.67 -6.36
CA THR A 106 1.48 -14.81 -7.46
C THR A 106 2.10 -15.24 -8.81
N LEU A 107 3.38 -15.60 -8.81
CA LEU A 107 4.13 -15.87 -10.05
C LEU A 107 4.01 -17.33 -10.54
N SER A 108 3.65 -18.27 -9.67
CA SER A 108 3.50 -19.70 -10.01
C SER A 108 2.21 -20.01 -10.78
N ASP A 109 1.14 -19.24 -10.57
CA ASP A 109 -0.10 -19.34 -11.37
C ASP A 109 0.00 -18.47 -12.64
N PRO A 110 -0.13 -19.04 -13.86
CA PRO A 110 -0.06 -18.28 -15.10
C PRO A 110 -1.07 -17.13 -15.20
N PHE A 111 -2.28 -17.29 -14.65
CA PHE A 111 -3.31 -16.26 -14.71
C PHE A 111 -3.02 -15.10 -13.75
N ALA A 112 -2.66 -15.40 -12.50
CA ALA A 112 -2.22 -14.41 -11.52
C ALA A 112 -0.96 -13.65 -11.99
N ARG A 113 0.02 -14.36 -12.56
CA ARG A 113 1.23 -13.78 -13.14
C ARG A 113 0.90 -12.79 -14.26
N THR A 114 0.01 -13.17 -15.19
CA THR A 114 -0.40 -12.30 -16.30
C THR A 114 -1.08 -11.02 -15.79
N ARG A 115 -1.93 -11.13 -14.76
CA ARG A 115 -2.57 -9.95 -14.13
C ARG A 115 -1.55 -9.05 -13.44
N TYR A 116 -0.59 -9.63 -12.74
CA TYR A 116 0.49 -8.91 -12.09
C TYR A 116 1.38 -8.16 -13.11
N ASP A 117 1.77 -8.83 -14.19
CA ASP A 117 2.57 -8.24 -15.28
C ASP A 117 1.81 -7.10 -15.99
N ALA A 118 0.51 -7.27 -16.23
CA ALA A 118 -0.33 -6.24 -16.84
C ALA A 118 -0.46 -4.97 -15.97
N THR A 119 -0.48 -5.13 -14.64
CA THR A 119 -0.55 -4.02 -13.69
C THR A 119 0.77 -3.25 -13.64
N THR A 120 1.89 -3.98 -13.70
CA THR A 120 3.23 -3.37 -13.68
C THR A 120 3.60 -2.70 -15.01
N ARG A 121 3.07 -3.17 -16.14
CA ARG A 121 3.33 -2.55 -17.46
C ARG A 121 2.52 -1.27 -17.70
N LYS A 122 1.34 -1.14 -17.09
CA LYS A 122 0.51 0.08 -17.18
C LYS A 122 1.10 1.26 -16.42
N SER A 123 1.86 1.01 -15.34
CA SER A 123 2.54 2.07 -14.59
C SER A 123 3.83 2.59 -15.26
N SER A 124 4.37 1.88 -16.26
CA SER A 124 5.58 2.30 -17.01
C SER A 124 5.30 2.98 -18.36
N SER A 125 4.05 3.04 -18.83
CA SER A 125 3.72 3.65 -20.13
C SER A 125 2.53 4.62 -20.04
N ALA A 126 2.80 5.91 -19.88
CA ALA A 126 1.81 6.95 -20.14
C ALA A 126 2.45 8.23 -20.71
N LYS A 127 2.29 8.44 -22.03
CA LYS A 127 1.75 9.68 -22.61
C LYS A 127 1.17 9.45 -24.02
N PRO A 128 0.17 10.25 -24.46
CA PRO A 128 -0.74 9.93 -25.57
C PRO A 128 -0.46 10.74 -26.85
N SER A 129 -1.07 10.33 -27.98
CA SER A 129 -1.30 11.21 -29.13
C SER A 129 -2.74 11.09 -29.67
N ARG A 130 -3.41 12.25 -29.76
CA ARG A 130 -4.60 12.58 -30.59
C ARG A 130 -4.28 12.26 -32.08
N SER A 131 -5.15 12.05 -33.06
CA SER A 131 -6.59 12.28 -33.30
C SER A 131 -6.96 11.67 -34.68
N SER A 132 -8.19 11.21 -34.88
CA SER A 132 -8.90 11.35 -36.16
C SER A 132 -10.42 11.26 -35.98
N ALA A 133 -11.14 12.15 -36.67
CA ALA A 133 -12.59 12.40 -36.61
C ALA A 133 -13.43 11.33 -37.40
N PRO A 134 -14.79 11.36 -37.36
CA PRO A 134 -15.64 10.17 -37.20
C PRO A 134 -16.35 9.65 -38.48
N PRO A 135 -16.94 8.44 -38.45
CA PRO A 135 -18.12 8.11 -39.25
C PRO A 135 -19.43 8.22 -38.42
N ARG A 136 -20.54 8.38 -39.15
CA ARG A 136 -21.92 8.67 -38.70
C ARG A 136 -22.55 7.64 -37.75
N PRO A 137 -23.65 8.02 -37.06
CA PRO A 137 -24.15 7.29 -35.90
C PRO A 137 -24.99 6.08 -36.29
N HIS A 138 -24.58 4.92 -35.79
CA HIS A 138 -25.52 3.85 -35.47
C HIS A 138 -25.97 4.04 -34.01
N PRO A 139 -27.27 3.90 -33.68
CA PRO A 139 -27.71 3.97 -32.30
C PRO A 139 -27.20 2.73 -31.57
N THR A 140 -25.98 2.82 -31.04
CA THR A 140 -25.51 1.88 -30.02
C THR A 140 -26.41 2.06 -28.80
N PRO A 141 -26.90 0.99 -28.19
CA PRO A 141 -27.57 1.10 -26.90
C PRO A 141 -26.57 1.78 -25.97
N ARG A 142 -26.93 2.97 -25.48
CA ARG A 142 -26.10 3.69 -24.51
C ARG A 142 -25.79 2.69 -23.40
N PRO A 143 -24.51 2.47 -23.01
CA PRO A 143 -24.25 1.72 -21.80
C PRO A 143 -25.09 2.39 -20.72
N ARG A 144 -25.99 1.62 -20.08
CA ARG A 144 -26.74 2.10 -18.92
C ARG A 144 -25.66 2.54 -17.93
N GLN A 145 -25.40 3.84 -17.88
CA GLN A 145 -24.46 4.41 -16.95
C GLN A 145 -25.13 4.23 -15.59
N GLU A 146 -24.60 3.29 -14.82
CA GLU A 146 -25.03 3.09 -13.45
C GLU A 146 -24.86 4.42 -12.72
N VAL A 147 -25.97 4.83 -12.16
CA VAL A 147 -26.11 6.04 -11.38
C VAL A 147 -25.39 5.77 -10.05
N ARG A 148 -24.26 6.46 -9.81
CA ARG A 148 -23.35 6.24 -8.67
C ARG A 148 -23.70 7.16 -7.50
N GLY A 149 -23.66 6.62 -6.29
CA GLY A 149 -23.92 7.36 -5.04
C GLY A 149 -25.32 7.99 -4.92
N PRO A 150 -25.54 8.84 -3.90
CA PRO A 150 -26.79 9.57 -3.71
C PRO A 150 -27.12 10.49 -4.88
N GLN A 151 -28.41 10.62 -5.19
CA GLN A 151 -28.91 11.41 -6.34
C GLN A 151 -29.47 12.79 -5.98
N SER A 152 -29.40 13.15 -4.71
CA SER A 152 -29.82 14.45 -4.19
C SER A 152 -28.76 15.06 -3.29
N LEU A 153 -28.82 16.38 -3.19
CA LEU A 153 -28.18 17.12 -2.11
C LEU A 153 -28.83 16.77 -0.77
N ILE A 154 -28.09 16.97 0.31
CA ILE A 154 -28.58 16.84 1.69
C ILE A 154 -29.49 18.04 1.98
N ILE A 155 -30.66 17.80 2.57
CA ILE A 155 -31.64 18.84 2.85
C ILE A 155 -31.91 18.87 4.35
N LEU A 156 -31.46 19.92 5.04
CA LEU A 156 -31.72 20.10 6.45
C LEU A 156 -33.19 20.45 6.68
N SER A 157 -33.90 19.66 7.47
CA SER A 157 -35.29 19.86 7.83
C SER A 157 -35.45 19.94 9.34
N ARG A 158 -36.20 20.96 9.81
CA ARG A 158 -36.62 21.09 11.21
C ARG A 158 -38.11 21.41 11.29
N PRO A 159 -38.83 20.92 12.31
CA PRO A 159 -40.24 21.25 12.49
C PRO A 159 -40.46 22.76 12.55
N GLY A 160 -41.35 23.29 11.70
CA GLY A 160 -41.70 24.72 11.68
C GLY A 160 -40.66 25.66 11.05
N GLN A 161 -39.59 25.14 10.44
CA GLN A 161 -38.56 25.93 9.76
C GLN A 161 -38.50 25.60 8.26
N PRO A 162 -38.04 26.55 7.41
CA PRO A 162 -37.81 26.27 6.01
C PRO A 162 -36.74 25.19 5.82
N LYS A 163 -36.91 24.35 4.81
CA LYS A 163 -35.90 23.35 4.43
C LYS A 163 -34.68 24.06 3.82
N ILE A 164 -33.49 23.72 4.26
CA ILE A 164 -32.24 24.35 3.82
C ILE A 164 -31.42 23.33 3.03
N PRO A 165 -31.16 23.54 1.73
CA PRO A 165 -30.28 22.66 0.98
C PRO A 165 -28.81 22.90 1.38
N VAL A 166 -28.10 21.82 1.70
CA VAL A 166 -26.65 21.88 1.90
C VAL A 166 -25.98 21.97 0.53
N PRO A 167 -25.12 22.99 0.28
CA PRO A 167 -24.41 23.11 -0.99
C PRO A 167 -23.52 21.90 -1.27
N ALA A 168 -23.35 21.58 -2.56
CA ALA A 168 -22.31 20.65 -2.99
C ALA A 168 -20.92 21.23 -2.68
N ILE A 169 -20.02 20.39 -2.15
CA ILE A 169 -18.68 20.79 -1.71
C ILE A 169 -17.63 20.55 -2.78
N GLN A 170 -16.51 21.26 -2.72
CA GLN A 170 -15.32 20.94 -3.50
C GLN A 170 -14.36 20.08 -2.68
N MET A 171 -13.78 19.06 -3.33
CA MET A 171 -12.75 18.23 -2.71
C MET A 171 -11.37 18.83 -2.98
N LEU A 172 -10.63 19.12 -1.91
CA LEU A 172 -9.20 19.36 -2.01
C LEU A 172 -8.49 18.02 -2.18
N VAL A 173 -7.56 17.97 -3.12
CA VAL A 173 -6.80 16.76 -3.45
C VAL A 173 -5.32 17.08 -3.33
N ASP A 174 -4.59 16.31 -2.53
CA ASP A 174 -3.16 16.50 -2.34
C ASP A 174 -2.40 16.40 -3.68
N THR A 175 -1.35 17.21 -3.82
CA THR A 175 -0.50 17.21 -5.02
C THR A 175 0.32 15.94 -5.16
N ASN A 176 0.61 15.23 -4.06
CA ASN A 176 1.35 13.99 -4.05
C ASN A 176 0.46 12.75 -4.28
N GLU A 177 -0.86 12.90 -4.34
CA GLU A 177 -1.76 11.81 -4.72
C GLU A 177 -1.68 11.58 -6.25
N HIS A 178 -0.97 10.52 -6.61
CA HIS A 178 -0.65 10.17 -8.00
C HIS A 178 -1.87 9.63 -8.78
N SER A 179 -2.83 9.05 -8.07
CA SER A 179 -4.04 8.46 -8.64
C SER A 179 -5.25 8.96 -7.87
N PRO A 180 -5.66 10.24 -8.06
CA PRO A 180 -6.76 10.82 -7.30
C PRO A 180 -8.10 10.22 -7.72
N TYR A 181 -9.06 10.21 -6.82
CA TYR A 181 -10.46 10.02 -7.20
C TYR A 181 -10.92 11.15 -8.13
N ASP A 182 -11.89 10.82 -8.97
CA ASP A 182 -12.41 11.67 -10.03
C ASP A 182 -13.57 12.54 -9.51
N PHE A 183 -14.38 11.99 -8.61
CA PHE A 183 -15.60 12.53 -8.00
C PHE A 183 -16.66 13.02 -9.00
N ARG A 184 -16.42 12.89 -10.31
CA ARG A 184 -17.38 13.25 -11.35
C ARG A 184 -18.67 12.46 -11.16
N ARG A 185 -19.78 13.18 -11.36
CA ARG A 185 -21.16 12.66 -11.33
C ARG A 185 -21.68 12.30 -9.94
N LEU A 186 -20.95 12.63 -8.88
CA LEU A 186 -21.47 12.57 -7.52
C LEU A 186 -22.09 13.93 -7.21
N VAL A 187 -23.43 13.99 -7.11
CA VAL A 187 -24.19 15.25 -7.03
C VAL A 187 -23.79 16.13 -5.84
N ARG A 188 -23.27 15.53 -4.77
CA ARG A 188 -22.84 16.21 -3.55
C ARG A 188 -21.43 16.83 -3.67
N ILE A 189 -20.72 16.56 -4.77
CA ILE A 189 -19.38 17.10 -5.04
C ILE A 189 -19.43 18.03 -6.26
N ALA A 190 -19.13 19.31 -6.05
CA ALA A 190 -19.12 20.34 -7.08
C ALA A 190 -17.89 20.24 -8.01
N GLY A 191 -16.77 19.70 -7.50
CA GLY A 191 -15.52 19.57 -8.25
C GLY A 191 -14.34 19.22 -7.35
N THR A 192 -13.14 19.28 -7.93
CA THR A 192 -11.87 19.03 -7.24
C THR A 192 -10.89 20.18 -7.43
N ILE A 193 -10.07 20.44 -6.41
CA ILE A 193 -8.98 21.42 -6.45
C ILE A 193 -7.69 20.71 -6.02
N ARG A 194 -6.67 20.76 -6.87
CA ARG A 194 -5.33 20.21 -6.57
C ARG A 194 -4.52 21.22 -5.78
N GLN A 195 -4.06 20.85 -4.58
CA GLN A 195 -3.16 21.67 -3.77
C GLN A 195 -2.37 20.81 -2.78
N THR A 196 -1.25 21.29 -2.26
CA THR A 196 -0.53 20.59 -1.18
C THR A 196 -1.29 20.71 0.13
N LEU A 197 -1.62 19.57 0.74
CA LEU A 197 -2.31 19.50 2.02
C LEU A 197 -1.31 19.36 3.17
N PRO A 198 -1.62 19.90 4.36
CA PRO A 198 -0.77 19.71 5.54
C PRO A 198 -0.71 18.24 5.99
N ALA A 199 -1.79 17.48 5.77
CA ALA A 199 -1.88 16.04 5.97
C ALA A 199 -3.05 15.43 5.18
N GLY A 200 -2.97 14.14 4.89
CA GLY A 200 -3.98 13.41 4.12
C GLY A 200 -3.92 13.67 2.61
N ASP A 201 -4.68 12.87 1.88
CA ASP A 201 -4.83 12.95 0.42
C ASP A 201 -6.07 13.77 0.01
N TYR A 202 -7.09 13.82 0.86
CA TYR A 202 -8.33 14.55 0.58
C TYR A 202 -8.82 15.37 1.78
N ALA A 203 -9.34 16.57 1.50
CA ALA A 203 -10.01 17.44 2.47
C ALA A 203 -11.21 18.16 1.83
N ILE A 204 -12.01 18.86 2.64
CA ILE A 204 -13.15 19.67 2.18
C ILE A 204 -12.68 21.11 1.94
N ALA A 205 -12.91 21.68 0.76
CA ALA A 205 -12.41 23.03 0.43
C ALA A 205 -13.05 24.13 1.29
N GLU A 206 -14.34 23.98 1.56
CA GLU A 206 -15.15 24.95 2.33
C GLU A 206 -14.83 24.90 3.83
N ALA A 207 -14.28 23.80 4.32
CA ALA A 207 -13.86 23.64 5.71
C ALA A 207 -12.58 22.77 5.83
N PRO A 208 -11.41 23.27 5.40
CA PRO A 208 -10.21 22.44 5.26
C PRO A 208 -9.74 21.77 6.56
N GLY A 209 -9.93 22.43 7.71
CA GLY A 209 -9.54 21.89 9.02
C GLY A 209 -10.53 20.89 9.62
N LEU A 210 -11.69 20.66 8.98
CA LEU A 210 -12.76 19.83 9.53
C LEU A 210 -12.54 18.33 9.27
N PHE A 211 -12.05 17.98 8.09
CA PHE A 211 -12.12 16.64 7.54
C PHE A 211 -10.86 16.30 6.76
N CYS A 212 -10.28 15.13 7.00
CA CYS A 212 -9.17 14.60 6.22
C CYS A 212 -9.30 13.09 5.97
N VAL A 213 -8.86 12.66 4.79
CA VAL A 213 -8.74 11.24 4.43
C VAL A 213 -7.31 10.95 4.00
N GLU A 214 -6.70 9.95 4.62
CA GLU A 214 -5.50 9.28 4.11
C GLU A 214 -5.94 8.02 3.35
N ARG A 215 -5.51 7.89 2.10
CA ARG A 215 -5.80 6.73 1.26
C ARG A 215 -4.62 5.76 1.30
N LYS A 216 -4.93 4.47 1.40
CA LYS A 216 -3.92 3.42 1.40
C LYS A 216 -4.45 2.19 0.70
N SER A 217 -3.62 1.53 -0.10
CA SER A 217 -3.98 0.23 -0.65
C SER A 217 -3.87 -0.86 0.42
N VAL A 218 -4.63 -1.95 0.27
CA VAL A 218 -4.47 -3.15 1.11
C VAL A 218 -3.04 -3.69 1.07
N THR A 219 -2.34 -3.57 -0.07
CA THR A 219 -0.94 -3.99 -0.20
C THR A 219 0.00 -3.17 0.70
N GLU A 220 -0.17 -1.85 0.73
CA GLU A 220 0.60 -0.96 1.61
C GLU A 220 0.25 -1.17 3.09
N LEU A 221 -1.01 -1.47 3.39
CA LEU A 221 -1.43 -1.86 4.73
C LEU A 221 -0.74 -3.14 5.20
N TYR A 222 -0.69 -4.18 4.36
CA TYR A 222 0.05 -5.41 4.72
C TYR A 222 1.54 -5.12 4.92
N ALA A 223 2.13 -4.26 4.07
CA ALA A 223 3.52 -3.84 4.26
C ALA A 223 3.73 -3.10 5.59
N SER A 224 2.79 -2.25 6.02
CA SER A 224 2.90 -1.51 7.29
C SER A 224 2.72 -2.39 8.53
N THR A 225 2.03 -3.53 8.40
CA THR A 225 1.91 -4.53 9.48
C THR A 225 3.12 -5.46 9.58
N SER A 226 3.99 -5.47 8.56
CA SER A 226 5.19 -6.30 8.52
C SER A 226 6.39 -5.55 9.12
N ASP A 227 7.20 -6.21 9.95
CA ASP A 227 8.36 -5.62 10.66
C ASP A 227 9.56 -5.29 9.75
N LEU A 228 9.35 -5.14 8.44
CA LEU A 228 10.40 -4.85 7.48
C LEU A 228 10.71 -3.35 7.44
N SER A 229 11.97 -3.03 7.70
CA SER A 229 12.65 -1.79 7.28
C SER A 229 11.95 -0.45 7.58
N GLY A 230 11.14 -0.36 8.63
CA GLY A 230 10.54 0.90 9.09
C GLY A 230 9.25 1.34 8.39
N ASP A 231 8.64 0.49 7.57
CA ASP A 231 7.36 0.78 6.91
C ASP A 231 6.25 1.07 7.92
N ARG A 232 6.19 0.30 9.02
CA ARG A 232 5.28 0.55 10.14
C ARG A 232 5.48 1.93 10.75
N ALA A 233 6.72 2.32 11.01
CA ALA A 233 7.02 3.61 11.62
C ALA A 233 6.71 4.77 10.68
N ARG A 234 6.95 4.62 9.37
CA ARG A 234 6.53 5.60 8.35
C ARG A 234 5.00 5.73 8.33
N PHE A 235 4.29 4.61 8.25
CA PHE A 235 2.84 4.58 8.24
C PHE A 235 2.24 5.26 9.49
N LEU A 236 2.76 4.95 10.68
CA LEU A 236 2.30 5.61 11.91
C LEU A 236 2.57 7.12 11.91
N ARG A 237 3.71 7.59 11.39
CA ARG A 237 3.99 9.02 11.24
C ARG A 237 3.05 9.71 10.26
N GLU A 238 2.66 9.03 9.18
CA GLU A 238 1.64 9.55 8.24
C GLU A 238 0.31 9.75 8.97
N LEU A 239 -0.12 8.76 9.74
CA LEU A 239 -1.37 8.84 10.52
C LEU A 239 -1.33 9.89 11.64
N GLU A 240 -0.19 10.07 12.31
CA GLU A 240 -0.03 11.10 13.35
C GLU A 240 -0.25 12.53 12.79
N ARG A 241 0.03 12.76 11.51
CA ARG A 241 -0.21 14.07 10.88
C ARG A 241 -1.71 14.40 10.74
N LEU A 242 -2.59 13.42 10.85
CA LEU A 242 -4.05 13.60 10.78
C LEU A 242 -4.66 14.04 12.12
N LEU A 243 -3.91 13.99 13.22
CA LEU A 243 -4.41 14.30 14.57
C LEU A 243 -5.01 15.71 14.74
N PRO A 244 -4.55 16.77 14.04
CA PRO A 244 -5.16 18.09 14.14
C PRO A 244 -6.60 18.16 13.63
N PHE A 245 -7.04 17.21 12.79
CA PHE A 245 -8.37 17.22 12.19
C PHE A 245 -9.38 16.50 13.08
N PRO A 246 -10.56 17.06 13.36
CA PRO A 246 -11.55 16.42 14.23
C PRO A 246 -12.20 15.20 13.57
N ASN A 247 -12.35 15.19 12.23
CA ASN A 247 -12.88 14.05 11.49
C ASN A 247 -11.79 13.48 10.58
N ARG A 248 -11.21 12.35 10.97
CA ARG A 248 -10.00 11.79 10.34
C ARG A 248 -10.22 10.33 9.96
N PHE A 249 -9.92 10.02 8.70
CA PHE A 249 -10.25 8.73 8.10
C PHE A 249 -9.04 8.09 7.43
N LEU A 250 -8.93 6.77 7.58
CA LEU A 250 -8.04 5.94 6.79
C LEU A 250 -8.90 5.13 5.80
N MET A 251 -8.82 5.49 4.52
CA MET A 251 -9.52 4.76 3.46
C MET A 251 -8.60 3.66 2.91
N VAL A 252 -8.94 2.41 3.20
CA VAL A 252 -8.21 1.22 2.75
C VAL A 252 -8.88 0.64 1.52
N GLU A 253 -8.20 0.70 0.38
CA GLU A 253 -8.69 0.22 -0.91
C GLU A 253 -8.14 -1.15 -1.27
N GLY A 254 -9.05 -2.07 -1.61
CA GLY A 254 -8.75 -3.41 -2.10
C GLY A 254 -9.43 -4.50 -1.30
N ARG A 255 -9.44 -5.72 -1.86
CA ARG A 255 -9.98 -6.88 -1.18
C ARG A 255 -9.04 -7.29 -0.06
N ILE A 256 -9.50 -7.21 1.18
CA ILE A 256 -8.91 -7.95 2.29
C ILE A 256 -9.39 -9.37 2.13
N ASP A 257 -8.53 -10.22 1.56
CA ASP A 257 -8.91 -11.53 1.08
C ASP A 257 -9.50 -12.38 2.22
N GLN A 258 -10.82 -12.60 2.19
CA GLN A 258 -11.50 -13.57 3.06
C GLN A 258 -11.58 -14.95 2.40
N THR A 259 -11.19 -15.07 1.13
CA THR A 259 -11.58 -16.20 0.30
C THR A 259 -10.55 -16.50 -0.78
N GLN A 260 -9.31 -16.87 -0.41
CA GLN A 260 -8.44 -17.78 -1.20
C GLN A 260 -7.35 -18.47 -0.34
N GLY A 261 -7.70 -18.84 0.89
CA GLY A 261 -6.89 -19.74 1.70
C GLY A 261 -7.79 -20.57 2.59
N ARG A 262 -8.07 -21.82 2.21
CA ARG A 262 -8.49 -22.83 3.18
C ARG A 262 -7.29 -23.09 4.10
N GLY A 263 -7.09 -22.26 5.13
CA GLY A 263 -5.98 -22.42 6.07
C GLY A 263 -5.95 -21.35 7.16
N ARG A 264 -5.54 -21.75 8.38
CA ARG A 264 -5.52 -20.88 9.57
C ARG A 264 -4.59 -19.66 9.42
N LEU A 265 -3.57 -19.72 8.57
CA LEU A 265 -2.54 -18.67 8.40
C LEU A 265 -3.08 -17.38 7.74
N SER A 266 -3.96 -17.48 6.74
CA SER A 266 -4.58 -16.29 6.12
C SER A 266 -5.54 -15.60 7.09
N GLU A 267 -6.20 -16.37 7.93
CA GLU A 267 -7.09 -15.88 8.99
C GLU A 267 -6.29 -15.19 10.11
N TYR A 268 -5.15 -15.75 10.55
CA TYR A 268 -4.27 -15.10 11.51
C TYR A 268 -3.71 -13.76 11.01
N LEU A 269 -3.29 -13.69 9.74
CA LEU A 269 -2.79 -12.44 9.15
C LEU A 269 -3.90 -11.39 9.08
N LYS A 270 -5.11 -11.77 8.65
CA LYS A 270 -6.28 -10.88 8.62
C LYS A 270 -6.60 -10.35 10.02
N ASN A 271 -6.66 -11.21 11.03
CA ASN A 271 -6.96 -10.81 12.40
C ASN A 271 -5.88 -9.86 12.93
N GLY A 272 -4.59 -10.15 12.69
CA GLY A 272 -3.51 -9.25 13.09
C GLY A 272 -3.57 -7.86 12.43
N VAL A 273 -4.00 -7.78 11.17
CA VAL A 273 -4.22 -6.49 10.49
C VAL A 273 -5.41 -5.74 11.08
N MET A 274 -6.51 -6.43 11.37
CA MET A 274 -7.67 -5.82 12.01
C MET A 274 -7.34 -5.34 13.42
N ASP A 275 -6.70 -6.16 14.25
CA ASP A 275 -6.26 -5.79 15.60
C ASP A 275 -5.32 -4.56 15.58
N PHE A 276 -4.44 -4.50 14.57
CA PHE A 276 -3.57 -3.34 14.38
C PHE A 276 -4.38 -2.08 14.02
N LEU A 277 -5.36 -2.19 13.12
CA LEU A 277 -6.20 -1.07 12.72
C LEU A 277 -7.12 -0.62 13.87
N ASP A 278 -7.64 -1.53 14.67
CA ASP A 278 -8.41 -1.22 15.87
C ASP A 278 -7.53 -0.49 16.89
N ALA A 279 -6.29 -0.94 17.09
CA ALA A 279 -5.33 -0.25 17.95
C ALA A 279 -5.02 1.16 17.44
N VAL A 280 -4.86 1.33 16.12
CA VAL A 280 -4.68 2.65 15.47
C VAL A 280 -5.93 3.53 15.68
N ALA A 281 -7.11 2.98 15.48
CA ALA A 281 -8.37 3.70 15.62
C ALA A 281 -8.57 4.20 17.06
N LEU A 282 -8.33 3.34 18.05
CA LEU A 282 -8.44 3.67 19.47
C LEU A 282 -7.36 4.67 19.91
N LYS A 283 -6.11 4.49 19.45
CA LYS A 283 -5.00 5.34 19.87
C LYS A 283 -5.06 6.74 19.26
N TYR A 284 -5.42 6.84 17.99
CA TYR A 284 -5.34 8.10 17.23
C TYR A 284 -6.71 8.69 16.91
N GLY A 285 -7.81 8.03 17.27
CA GLY A 285 -9.17 8.47 16.90
C GLY A 285 -9.38 8.47 15.38
N ILE A 286 -8.76 7.53 14.66
CA ILE A 286 -8.85 7.44 13.20
C ILE A 286 -9.86 6.38 12.80
N HIS A 287 -10.83 6.75 11.98
CA HIS A 287 -11.84 5.82 11.50
C HIS A 287 -11.32 5.10 10.25
N ALA A 288 -10.97 3.82 10.39
CA ALA A 288 -10.59 2.99 9.26
C ALA A 288 -11.84 2.53 8.49
N ILE A 289 -11.82 2.69 7.17
CA ILE A 289 -12.90 2.29 6.27
C ILE A 289 -12.30 1.46 5.16
N PHE A 290 -12.98 0.37 4.81
CA PHE A 290 -12.57 -0.51 3.74
C PHE A 290 -13.51 -0.37 2.55
N ALA A 291 -12.95 -0.45 1.35
CA ALA A 291 -13.69 -0.54 0.11
C ALA A 291 -13.00 -1.58 -0.78
N GLU A 292 -13.77 -2.50 -1.35
CA GLU A 292 -13.21 -3.56 -2.19
C GLU A 292 -12.74 -3.03 -3.54
N THR A 293 -13.40 -1.96 -4.01
CA THR A 293 -13.14 -1.32 -5.30
C THR A 293 -12.82 0.15 -5.15
N ARG A 294 -12.14 0.69 -6.15
CA ARG A 294 -11.82 2.11 -6.24
C ARG A 294 -13.08 2.97 -6.29
N GLU A 295 -14.08 2.51 -7.03
CA GLU A 295 -15.35 3.20 -7.22
C GLU A 295 -16.12 3.30 -5.90
N GLU A 296 -16.16 2.20 -5.14
CA GLU A 296 -16.76 2.18 -3.79
C GLU A 296 -16.01 3.15 -2.85
N ALA A 297 -14.68 3.13 -2.88
CA ALA A 297 -13.85 4.00 -2.05
C ALA A 297 -14.10 5.48 -2.36
N GLU A 298 -14.17 5.84 -3.64
CA GLU A 298 -14.50 7.17 -4.14
C GLU A 298 -15.88 7.64 -3.65
N GLU A 299 -16.92 6.82 -3.83
CA GLU A 299 -18.28 7.12 -3.38
C GLU A 299 -18.35 7.30 -1.86
N ARG A 300 -17.63 6.44 -1.13
CA ARG A 300 -17.58 6.48 0.33
C ARG A 300 -16.90 7.75 0.85
N VAL A 301 -15.76 8.14 0.27
CA VAL A 301 -15.07 9.41 0.60
C VAL A 301 -15.98 10.60 0.30
N ALA A 302 -16.62 10.64 -0.88
CA ALA A 302 -17.51 11.72 -1.26
C ALA A 302 -18.69 11.88 -0.30
N ASN A 303 -19.34 10.75 0.05
CA ASN A 303 -20.48 10.78 0.94
C ASN A 303 -20.09 11.19 2.37
N LEU A 304 -18.95 10.71 2.88
CA LEU A 304 -18.47 11.13 4.20
C LEU A 304 -18.15 12.61 4.23
N ALA A 305 -17.42 13.11 3.24
CA ALA A 305 -17.09 14.54 3.15
C ALA A 305 -18.37 15.40 3.14
N ALA A 306 -19.35 15.05 2.29
CA ALA A 306 -20.62 15.75 2.22
C ALA A 306 -21.41 15.70 3.54
N MET A 307 -21.38 14.55 4.23
CA MET A 307 -22.09 14.40 5.50
C MET A 307 -21.44 15.17 6.64
N HIS A 308 -20.13 15.11 6.76
CA HIS A 308 -19.40 15.91 7.75
C HIS A 308 -19.58 17.42 7.50
N TYR A 309 -19.60 17.84 6.24
CA TYR A 309 -19.91 19.22 5.89
C TYR A 309 -21.35 19.58 6.25
N ALA A 310 -22.34 18.70 6.03
CA ALA A 310 -23.72 18.97 6.39
C ALA A 310 -23.92 19.21 7.90
N TYR A 311 -23.25 18.43 8.75
CA TYR A 311 -23.26 18.68 10.20
C TYR A 311 -22.62 20.02 10.57
N PHE A 312 -21.50 20.36 9.93
CA PHE A 312 -20.83 21.64 10.13
C PHE A 312 -21.71 22.81 9.65
N TYR A 313 -22.32 22.67 8.48
CA TYR A 313 -23.21 23.66 7.88
C TYR A 313 -24.45 23.88 8.75
N ALA A 314 -25.08 22.80 9.25
CA ALA A 314 -26.22 22.89 10.18
C ALA A 314 -25.86 23.68 11.45
N GLU A 315 -24.65 23.49 11.99
CA GLU A 315 -24.16 24.26 13.14
C GLU A 315 -23.98 25.74 12.81
N GLN A 316 -23.43 26.08 11.63
CA GLN A 316 -23.31 27.47 11.16
C GLN A 316 -24.68 28.15 10.96
N GLU A 317 -25.68 27.40 10.50
CA GLU A 317 -27.06 27.87 10.34
C GLU A 317 -27.86 27.93 11.66
N GLY A 318 -27.22 27.65 12.81
CA GLY A 318 -27.88 27.69 14.12
C GLY A 318 -28.85 26.54 14.39
N LEU A 319 -28.82 25.48 13.58
CA LEU A 319 -29.67 24.28 13.72
C LEU A 319 -29.08 23.24 14.68
N GLY A 320 -27.91 23.53 15.25
CA GLY A 320 -27.10 22.62 16.05
C GLY A 320 -26.43 21.53 15.21
N ARG A 321 -25.51 20.79 15.83
CA ARG A 321 -24.78 19.69 15.17
C ARG A 321 -25.59 18.38 15.20
N SER A 322 -26.80 18.42 14.64
CA SER A 322 -27.67 17.25 14.50
C SER A 322 -28.17 17.13 13.07
N LEU A 323 -28.42 15.90 12.61
CA LEU A 323 -29.23 15.64 11.42
C LEU A 323 -30.49 14.90 11.89
N SER A 324 -31.64 15.28 11.35
CA SER A 324 -32.91 14.59 11.57
C SER A 324 -33.01 13.38 10.64
N GLU A 325 -33.90 12.43 10.94
CA GLU A 325 -34.15 11.26 10.08
C GLU A 325 -34.54 11.63 8.64
N ASN A 326 -35.05 12.84 8.42
CA ASN A 326 -35.49 13.31 7.11
C ASN A 326 -34.39 14.05 6.31
N ASP A 327 -33.18 14.17 6.84
CA ASP A 327 -32.14 15.03 6.24
C ASP A 327 -31.28 14.33 5.18
N VAL A 328 -31.19 12.99 5.17
CA VAL A 328 -30.19 12.19 4.41
C VAL A 328 -30.78 11.24 3.39
#